data_AF-A0A8I3PL19-F1
#
_entry.id   AF-A0A8I3PL19-F1
#
_cell.length_a   1.000
_cell.length_b   1.000
_cell.length_c   1.000
_cell.angle_alpha   90.00
_cell.angle_beta   90.00
_cell.angle_gamma   90.00
#
_symmetry.space_group_name_H-M   'P 1'
#
loop_
_entity.id
_entity.type
_entity.pdbx_description
1 polymer ?
#
loop_
_entity_poly.entity_id
_entity_poly.type
_entity_poly.pdbx_seq_one_letter_code
_entity_poly.pdbx_strand_id
1 'polypeptide(L)'
;MPPYTIIYFPVRGRCEAMHMLLADQGQSWKEEVVTMETWMNGSLKASCLYGQLPKFQDGDLTLYQSNAILRHLGRSLGLYGKDQQEAALLDVVNDGVEDLRCKYALLIYTNYEISFADYNLLDLLLIHQVLAPSCLDSFPLLSAYVARLSARPKLKAFLLSPEHVNRPINGNRKQ
;
A
#
# COMPACT_ATOMS: atom_id res chain seq x y z
N MET A 1 28.49 -7.66 9.19
CA MET A 1 27.23 -6.97 9.58
C MET A 1 26.47 -6.68 8.31
N PRO A 2 25.13 -6.77 8.29
CA PRO A 2 24.36 -6.38 7.10
C PRO A 2 24.67 -4.92 6.77
N PRO A 3 24.92 -4.56 5.50
CA PRO A 3 25.23 -3.17 5.13
C PRO A 3 24.04 -2.24 5.34
N TYR A 4 22.82 -2.79 5.32
CA TYR A 4 21.58 -2.04 5.40
C TYR A 4 20.89 -2.18 6.76
N THR A 5 20.36 -1.08 7.28
CA THR A 5 19.43 -1.08 8.42
C THR A 5 18.14 -0.36 8.05
N ILE A 6 17.00 -1.00 8.30
CA ILE A 6 15.66 -0.43 8.12
C ILE A 6 15.08 -0.15 9.51
N ILE A 7 14.67 1.09 9.73
CA ILE A 7 14.03 1.54 10.97
C ILE A 7 12.60 1.97 10.66
N TYR A 8 11.63 1.18 11.11
CA TYR A 8 10.22 1.40 10.80
C TYR A 8 9.27 0.85 11.87
N PHE A 9 7.98 1.15 11.74
CA PHE A 9 6.92 0.58 12.57
C PHE A 9 6.73 -0.93 12.28
N PRO A 10 6.10 -1.70 13.18
CA PRO A 10 5.81 -3.13 12.99
C PRO A 10 4.67 -3.38 11.98
N VAL A 11 4.76 -2.78 10.79
CA VAL A 11 3.83 -2.94 9.67
C VAL A 11 4.63 -2.95 8.37
N ARG A 12 4.09 -3.59 7.32
CA ARG A 12 4.67 -3.58 5.97
C ARG A 12 4.79 -2.14 5.42
N GLY A 13 3.66 -1.45 5.35
CA GLY A 13 3.56 -0.02 5.07
C GLY A 13 4.38 0.46 3.87
N ARG A 14 5.15 1.53 4.06
CA ARG A 14 6.03 2.12 3.03
C ARG A 14 7.38 1.40 2.89
N CYS A 15 7.71 0.43 3.74
CA CYS A 15 8.94 -0.37 3.62
C CYS A 15 8.77 -1.63 2.76
N GLU A 16 7.56 -2.09 2.50
CA GLU A 16 7.36 -3.38 1.84
C GLU A 16 8.04 -3.47 0.46
N ALA A 17 8.00 -2.38 -0.32
CA ALA A 17 8.65 -2.35 -1.63
C ALA A 17 10.18 -2.52 -1.52
N MET A 18 10.83 -1.93 -0.51
CA MET A 18 12.28 -2.09 -0.32
C MET A 18 12.62 -3.46 0.29
N HIS A 19 11.76 -4.06 1.12
CA HIS A 19 11.94 -5.44 1.58
C HIS A 19 11.93 -6.42 0.42
N MET A 20 10.93 -6.31 -0.47
CA MET A 20 10.84 -7.16 -1.66
C MET A 20 12.07 -6.98 -2.55
N LEU A 21 12.49 -5.73 -2.80
CA LEU A 21 13.68 -5.44 -3.59
C LEU A 21 14.94 -6.07 -2.97
N LEU A 22 15.21 -5.84 -1.69
CA LEU A 22 16.41 -6.36 -1.04
C LEU A 22 16.41 -7.90 -1.00
N ALA A 23 15.27 -8.52 -0.69
CA ALA A 23 15.14 -9.97 -0.68
C ALA A 23 15.40 -10.59 -2.05
N ASP A 24 14.78 -10.04 -3.11
CA ASP A 24 14.92 -10.52 -4.48
C ASP A 24 16.36 -10.37 -5.00
N GLN A 25 17.04 -9.30 -4.59
CA GLN A 25 18.44 -9.04 -4.95
C GLN A 25 19.47 -9.75 -4.04
N GLY A 26 19.01 -10.68 -3.19
CA GLY A 26 19.86 -11.45 -2.29
C GLY A 26 20.62 -10.61 -1.25
N GLN A 27 20.12 -9.40 -0.94
CA GLN A 27 20.71 -8.51 0.05
C GLN A 27 20.25 -8.88 1.46
N SER A 28 21.14 -8.66 2.43
CA SER A 28 20.80 -8.80 3.85
C SER A 28 20.66 -7.42 4.49
N TRP A 29 19.75 -7.31 5.46
CA TRP A 29 19.53 -6.09 6.22
C TRP A 29 19.18 -6.41 7.68
N LYS A 30 19.34 -5.41 8.54
CA LYS A 30 18.86 -5.43 9.93
C LYS A 30 17.52 -4.68 10.00
N GLU A 31 16.56 -5.23 10.73
CA GLU A 31 15.33 -4.54 11.13
C GLU A 31 15.46 -3.95 12.53
N GLU A 32 15.14 -2.66 12.67
CA GLU A 32 14.93 -2.02 13.97
C GLU A 32 13.48 -1.55 14.08
N VAL A 33 12.70 -2.32 14.82
CA VAL A 33 11.27 -2.08 15.00
C VAL A 33 11.04 -0.95 16.01
N VAL A 34 10.30 0.06 15.60
CA VAL A 34 9.90 1.20 16.43
C VAL A 34 8.47 0.98 16.91
N THR A 35 8.27 0.82 18.22
CA THR A 35 6.93 0.73 18.81
C THR A 35 6.28 2.11 18.90
N MET A 36 4.96 2.16 19.04
CA MET A 36 4.27 3.44 19.25
C MET A 36 4.70 4.12 20.54
N GLU A 37 5.03 3.38 21.60
CA GLU A 37 5.57 3.94 22.84
C GLU A 37 6.90 4.67 22.58
N THR A 38 7.85 4.00 21.91
CA THR A 38 9.13 4.61 21.53
C THR A 38 8.95 5.82 20.63
N TRP A 39 7.98 5.76 19.70
CA TRP A 39 7.69 6.88 18.81
C TRP A 39 7.10 8.08 19.55
N MET A 40 6.18 7.84 20.49
CA MET A 40 5.49 8.87 21.28
C MET A 40 6.38 9.52 22.35
N ASN A 41 7.47 8.86 22.77
CA ASN A 41 8.53 9.50 23.55
C ASN A 41 9.12 10.74 22.84
N GLY A 42 9.06 10.79 21.50
CA GLY A 42 9.34 11.99 20.70
C GLY A 42 10.81 12.23 20.36
N SER A 43 11.77 11.66 21.10
CA SER A 43 13.21 11.78 20.82
C SER A 43 13.59 11.31 19.41
N LEU A 44 13.17 10.09 19.03
CA LEU A 44 13.42 9.54 17.69
C LEU A 44 12.75 10.40 16.61
N LYS A 45 11.49 10.78 16.81
CA LYS A 45 10.74 11.63 15.87
C LYS A 45 11.48 12.96 15.65
N ALA A 46 11.92 13.64 16.71
CA ALA A 46 12.65 14.89 16.62
C ALA A 46 14.00 14.75 15.89
N SER A 47 14.66 13.60 16.02
CA SER A 47 15.92 13.31 15.31
C SER A 47 15.73 12.97 13.82
N CYS A 48 14.51 12.63 13.38
CA CYS A 48 14.24 12.31 11.98
C CYS A 48 14.10 13.59 11.16
N LEU A 49 14.74 13.66 9.99
CA LEU A 49 14.77 14.85 9.12
C LEU A 49 13.38 15.47 8.86
N TYR A 50 12.38 14.64 8.60
CA TYR A 50 10.99 15.06 8.37
C TYR A 50 10.04 14.68 9.52
N GLY A 51 10.57 14.30 10.68
CA GLY A 51 9.76 13.80 11.78
C GLY A 51 8.95 12.56 11.45
N GLN A 52 9.43 11.73 10.51
CA GLN A 52 8.73 10.56 9.97
C GLN A 52 9.71 9.41 9.72
N LEU A 53 9.16 8.19 9.69
CA LEU A 53 9.81 6.97 9.22
C LEU A 53 9.24 6.61 7.82
N PRO A 54 9.94 5.83 6.98
CA PRO A 54 11.17 5.08 7.29
C PRO A 54 12.42 5.92 7.39
N LYS A 55 13.30 5.50 8.31
CA LYS A 55 14.73 5.84 8.33
C LYS A 55 15.49 4.61 7.81
N PHE A 56 16.48 4.83 6.97
CA PHE A 56 17.30 3.80 6.37
C PHE A 56 18.78 4.15 6.51
N GLN A 57 19.62 3.13 6.69
CA GLN A 57 21.07 3.30 6.75
C GLN A 57 21.75 2.37 5.75
N ASP A 58 22.72 2.91 5.02
CA ASP A 58 23.64 2.22 4.13
C ASP A 58 25.07 2.64 4.50
N GLY A 59 25.73 1.84 5.36
CA GLY A 59 26.95 2.28 6.04
C GLY A 59 26.73 3.57 6.82
N ASP A 60 27.53 4.60 6.52
CA ASP A 60 27.44 5.92 7.18
C ASP A 60 26.33 6.82 6.58
N LEU A 61 25.77 6.45 5.43
CA LEU A 61 24.70 7.20 4.80
C LEU A 61 23.38 6.92 5.51
N THR A 62 22.75 7.99 6.03
CA THR A 62 21.39 7.93 6.57
C THR A 62 20.42 8.59 5.60
N LEU A 63 19.37 7.85 5.22
CA LEU A 63 18.30 8.31 4.33
C LEU A 63 16.94 8.28 5.02
N TYR A 64 16.05 9.12 4.51
CA TYR A 64 14.62 9.17 4.81
C TYR A 64 13.85 9.19 3.49
N GLN A 65 12.51 9.12 3.55
CA GLN A 65 11.61 9.01 2.40
C GLN A 65 11.74 7.67 1.67
N SER A 66 10.66 6.87 1.69
CA SER A 66 10.66 5.51 1.13
C SER A 66 11.07 5.46 -0.34
N ASN A 67 10.63 6.44 -1.14
CA ASN A 67 10.93 6.46 -2.58
C ASN A 67 12.35 6.96 -2.85
N ALA A 68 12.93 7.81 -2.00
CA ALA A 68 14.34 8.15 -2.11
C ALA A 68 15.24 6.95 -1.79
N ILE A 69 14.84 6.12 -0.82
CA ILE A 69 15.51 4.86 -0.46
C ILE A 69 15.41 3.85 -1.61
N LEU A 70 14.23 3.64 -2.18
CA LEU A 70 14.06 2.79 -3.37
C LEU A 70 14.93 3.24 -4.53
N ARG A 71 14.98 4.55 -4.78
CA ARG A 71 15.82 5.12 -5.83
C ARG A 71 17.31 4.97 -5.55
N HIS A 72 17.72 5.10 -4.30
CA HIS A 72 19.10 4.84 -3.87
C HIS A 72 19.50 3.39 -4.15
N LEU A 73 18.68 2.44 -3.69
CA LEU A 73 18.89 1.00 -3.93
C LEU A 73 18.87 0.68 -5.42
N GLY A 74 17.94 1.26 -6.18
CA GLY A 74 17.88 1.07 -7.62
C GLY A 74 19.15 1.53 -8.33
N ARG A 75 19.73 2.66 -7.92
CA ARG A 75 21.00 3.15 -8.48
C ARG A 75 22.18 2.28 -8.07
N SER A 76 22.29 1.90 -6.79
CA SER A 76 23.45 1.15 -6.28
C SER A 76 23.46 -0.32 -6.73
N LEU A 77 22.28 -0.91 -7.01
CA LEU A 77 22.13 -2.31 -7.42
C LEU A 77 21.88 -2.47 -8.92
N GLY A 78 21.91 -1.40 -9.72
CA GLY A 78 21.76 -1.49 -11.18
C GLY A 78 20.32 -1.74 -11.67
N LEU A 79 19.32 -1.33 -10.89
CA LEU A 79 17.88 -1.49 -11.18
C LEU A 79 17.21 -0.18 -11.62
N TYR A 80 17.98 0.75 -12.22
CA TYR A 80 17.51 2.10 -12.58
C TYR A 80 17.56 2.36 -14.10
N GLY A 81 17.32 1.32 -14.91
CA GLY A 81 17.37 1.41 -16.36
C GLY A 81 18.81 1.50 -16.89
N LYS A 82 18.96 1.33 -18.20
CA LYS A 82 20.29 1.29 -18.84
C LYS A 82 20.85 2.68 -19.20
N ASP A 83 19.99 3.68 -19.26
CA ASP A 83 20.32 5.04 -19.68
C ASP A 83 19.38 6.07 -19.03
N GLN A 84 19.63 7.35 -19.29
CA GLN A 84 18.86 8.46 -18.72
C GLN A 84 17.39 8.46 -19.18
N GLN A 85 17.11 7.96 -20.39
CA GLN A 85 15.75 7.92 -20.91
C GLN A 85 14.94 6.85 -20.17
N GLU A 86 15.49 5.65 -19.99
CA GLU A 86 14.85 4.60 -19.20
C GLU A 86 14.71 4.98 -17.73
N ALA A 87 15.73 5.61 -17.14
CA ALA A 87 15.66 6.13 -15.77
C ALA A 87 14.47 7.09 -15.59
N ALA A 88 14.28 8.03 -16.54
CA ALA A 88 13.15 8.96 -16.51
C ALA A 88 11.79 8.24 -16.63
N LEU A 89 11.70 7.21 -17.47
CA LEU A 89 10.46 6.41 -17.59
C LEU A 89 10.16 5.64 -16.30
N LEU A 90 11.18 5.10 -15.63
CA LEU A 90 11.03 4.44 -14.33
C LEU A 90 10.56 5.42 -13.25
N ASP A 91 11.07 6.66 -13.28
CA ASP A 91 10.60 7.72 -12.38
C ASP A 91 9.13 8.07 -12.59
N VAL A 92 8.69 8.20 -13.85
CA VAL A 92 7.26 8.42 -14.18
C VAL A 92 6.39 7.31 -13.62
N VAL A 93 6.80 6.05 -13.76
CA VAL A 93 6.05 4.91 -13.22
C VAL A 93 6.02 4.96 -11.69
N ASN A 94 7.15 5.17 -11.03
CA ASN A 94 7.23 5.19 -9.57
C ASN A 94 6.40 6.35 -8.97
N ASP A 95 6.41 7.52 -9.60
CA ASP A 95 5.64 8.67 -9.13
C ASP A 95 4.12 8.46 -9.32
N GLY A 96 3.71 7.80 -10.41
CA GLY A 96 2.31 7.37 -10.58
C GLY A 96 1.85 6.36 -9.51
N VAL A 97 2.74 5.45 -9.09
CA VAL A 97 2.48 4.52 -7.97
C VAL A 97 2.36 5.29 -6.64
N GLU A 98 3.19 6.30 -6.41
CA GLU A 98 3.13 7.13 -5.20
C GLU A 98 1.84 7.93 -5.11
N ASP A 99 1.36 8.50 -6.22
CA ASP A 99 0.07 9.21 -6.28
C ASP A 99 -1.10 8.32 -5.85
N LEU A 100 -1.12 7.08 -6.34
CA LEU A 100 -2.14 6.11 -5.96
C LEU A 100 -2.00 5.69 -4.49
N ARG A 101 -0.78 5.47 -4.01
CA ARG A 101 -0.50 5.12 -2.62
C ARG A 101 -0.92 6.24 -1.65
N CYS A 102 -0.71 7.49 -2.01
CA CYS A 102 -1.17 8.64 -1.23
C CYS A 102 -2.70 8.67 -1.11
N LYS A 103 -3.42 8.42 -2.21
CA LYS A 103 -4.88 8.29 -2.18
C LYS A 103 -5.31 7.15 -1.26
N TYR A 104 -4.73 5.95 -1.44
CA TYR A 104 -4.98 4.82 -0.54
C TYR A 104 -4.73 5.17 0.94
N ALA A 105 -3.62 5.86 1.25
CA ALA A 105 -3.30 6.28 2.61
C ALA A 105 -4.37 7.23 3.19
N LEU A 106 -4.87 8.16 2.38
CA LEU A 106 -5.98 9.04 2.78
C LEU A 106 -7.23 8.21 3.13
N LEU A 107 -7.57 7.20 2.31
CA LEU A 107 -8.72 6.32 2.53
C LEU A 107 -8.67 5.59 3.87
N ILE A 108 -7.50 5.14 4.30
CA ILE A 108 -7.36 4.31 5.50
C ILE A 108 -7.17 5.13 6.79
N TYR A 109 -6.69 6.37 6.71
CA TYR A 109 -6.31 7.17 7.89
C TYR A 109 -7.23 8.38 8.18
N THR A 110 -8.18 8.70 7.29
CA THR A 110 -9.18 9.73 7.55
C THR A 110 -10.55 9.13 7.84
N ASN A 111 -11.28 9.73 8.79
CA ASN A 111 -12.64 9.32 9.11
C ASN A 111 -13.52 9.63 7.89
N TYR A 112 -14.02 8.57 7.25
CA TYR A 112 -14.56 8.63 5.91
C TYR A 112 -16.03 9.12 5.91
N GLU A 113 -16.32 10.23 5.23
CA GLU A 113 -17.63 10.43 4.61
C GLU A 113 -17.68 9.60 3.32
N ILE A 114 -18.76 8.87 3.10
CA ILE A 114 -18.93 8.05 1.89
C ILE A 114 -18.89 8.91 0.62
N SER A 115 -18.26 8.41 -0.44
CA SER A 115 -18.11 9.09 -1.73
C SER A 115 -18.59 8.23 -2.90
N PHE A 116 -18.70 8.80 -4.10
CA PHE A 116 -19.08 8.03 -5.30
C PHE A 116 -18.06 6.91 -5.62
N ALA A 117 -16.79 7.11 -5.28
CA ALA A 117 -15.72 6.14 -5.51
C ALA A 117 -15.94 4.86 -4.69
N ASP A 118 -16.57 4.97 -3.52
CA ASP A 118 -16.85 3.82 -2.67
C ASP A 118 -17.84 2.84 -3.30
N TYR A 119 -18.86 3.37 -3.97
CA TYR A 119 -19.85 2.54 -4.66
C TYR A 119 -19.21 1.81 -5.85
N ASN A 120 -18.30 2.48 -6.57
CA ASN A 120 -17.59 1.87 -7.69
C ASN A 120 -16.60 0.79 -7.22
N LEU A 121 -15.85 1.06 -6.14
CA LEU A 121 -14.95 0.07 -5.55
C LEU A 121 -15.73 -1.11 -4.96
N LEU A 122 -16.86 -0.87 -4.30
CA LEU A 122 -17.70 -1.94 -3.76
C LEU A 122 -18.22 -2.86 -4.87
N ASP A 123 -18.76 -2.31 -5.95
CA ASP A 123 -19.23 -3.10 -7.10
C ASP A 123 -18.10 -3.98 -7.67
N LEU A 124 -16.92 -3.38 -7.89
CA LEU A 124 -15.73 -4.09 -8.35
C LEU A 124 -15.37 -5.26 -7.43
N LEU A 125 -15.37 -5.06 -6.11
CA LEU A 125 -15.04 -6.12 -5.16
C LEU A 125 -16.10 -7.22 -5.13
N LEU A 126 -17.39 -6.88 -5.20
CA LEU A 126 -18.49 -7.85 -5.21
C LEU A 126 -18.43 -8.76 -6.45
N ILE A 127 -18.20 -8.21 -7.65
CA ILE A 127 -18.08 -9.04 -8.86
C ILE A 127 -16.85 -9.96 -8.81
N HIS A 128 -15.75 -9.53 -8.19
CA HIS A 128 -14.56 -10.38 -8.01
C HIS A 128 -14.81 -11.49 -6.99
N GLN A 129 -15.63 -11.26 -5.96
CA GLN A 129 -16.06 -12.32 -5.04
C GLN A 129 -16.98 -13.34 -5.70
N VAL A 130 -17.77 -12.94 -6.72
CA VAL A 130 -18.53 -13.91 -7.53
C VAL A 130 -17.59 -14.76 -8.39
N LEU A 131 -16.62 -14.12 -9.03
CA LEU A 131 -15.64 -14.80 -9.90
C LEU A 131 -14.69 -15.72 -9.12
N ALA A 132 -14.26 -15.28 -7.93
CA ALA A 132 -13.29 -15.96 -7.07
C ALA A 132 -13.66 -15.75 -5.58
N PRO A 133 -14.46 -16.66 -4.97
CA PRO A 133 -15.04 -16.46 -3.64
C PRO A 133 -14.07 -16.11 -2.51
N SER A 134 -12.85 -16.65 -2.55
CA SER A 134 -11.81 -16.45 -1.52
C SER A 134 -10.86 -15.29 -1.82
N CYS A 135 -11.10 -14.50 -2.87
CA CYS A 135 -10.14 -13.48 -3.32
C CYS A 135 -9.86 -12.38 -2.28
N LEU A 136 -10.76 -12.18 -1.31
CA LEU A 136 -10.59 -11.19 -0.25
C LEU A 136 -10.09 -11.78 1.09
N ASP A 137 -9.89 -13.10 1.19
CA ASP A 137 -9.50 -13.76 2.45
C ASP A 137 -8.15 -13.27 2.98
N SER A 138 -7.23 -12.94 2.06
CA SER A 138 -5.91 -12.39 2.39
C SER A 138 -5.91 -10.87 2.61
N PHE A 139 -7.06 -10.20 2.50
CA PHE A 139 -7.19 -8.74 2.55
C PHE A 139 -8.21 -8.28 3.61
N PRO A 140 -7.88 -8.37 4.91
CA PRO A 140 -8.84 -8.12 5.99
C PRO A 140 -9.45 -6.70 5.97
N LEU A 141 -8.71 -5.69 5.49
CA LEU A 141 -9.23 -4.33 5.36
C LEU A 141 -10.29 -4.22 4.25
N LEU A 142 -10.07 -4.87 3.10
CA LEU A 142 -11.03 -4.87 1.99
C LEU A 142 -12.26 -5.71 2.34
N SER A 143 -12.07 -6.85 3.02
CA SER A 143 -13.18 -7.66 3.51
C SER A 143 -14.06 -6.89 4.51
N ALA A 144 -13.45 -6.23 5.50
CA ALA A 144 -14.16 -5.37 6.45
C ALA A 144 -14.82 -4.15 5.76
N TYR A 145 -14.22 -3.61 4.71
CA TYR A 145 -14.77 -2.53 3.91
C TYR A 145 -16.06 -2.95 3.18
N VAL A 146 -16.02 -4.08 2.44
CA VAL A 146 -17.19 -4.64 1.75
C VAL A 146 -18.31 -4.92 2.75
N ALA A 147 -18.00 -5.61 3.86
CA ALA A 147 -18.98 -5.93 4.89
C ALA A 147 -19.64 -4.67 5.47
N ARG A 148 -18.84 -3.64 5.79
CA ARG A 148 -19.33 -2.38 6.37
C ARG A 148 -20.24 -1.63 5.41
N LEU A 149 -19.87 -1.51 4.13
CA LEU A 149 -20.66 -0.78 3.15
C LEU A 149 -21.94 -1.53 2.79
N SER A 150 -21.85 -2.84 2.52
CA SER A 150 -23.00 -3.69 2.21
C SER A 150 -24.01 -3.78 3.36
N ALA A 151 -23.58 -3.53 4.60
CA ALA A 151 -24.47 -3.51 5.77
C ALA A 151 -25.28 -2.20 5.93
N ARG A 152 -24.98 -1.13 5.16
CA ARG A 152 -25.72 0.14 5.27
C ARG A 152 -27.19 -0.06 4.90
N PRO A 153 -28.18 0.42 5.70
CA PRO A 153 -29.57 -0.04 5.59
C PRO A 153 -30.18 0.03 4.18
N LYS A 154 -30.07 1.19 3.51
CA LYS A 154 -30.62 1.38 2.16
C LYS A 154 -29.89 0.54 1.11
N LEU A 155 -28.57 0.40 1.23
CA LEU A 155 -27.77 -0.38 0.29
C LEU A 155 -28.00 -1.88 0.47
N LYS A 156 -28.04 -2.35 1.72
CA LYS A 156 -28.41 -3.73 2.06
C LYS A 156 -29.78 -4.10 1.47
N ALA A 157 -30.76 -3.22 1.62
CA ALA A 157 -32.09 -3.43 1.04
C ALA A 157 -32.06 -3.53 -0.49
N PHE A 158 -31.27 -2.67 -1.16
CA PHE A 158 -31.09 -2.72 -2.61
C PHE A 158 -30.38 -4.00 -3.08
N LEU A 159 -29.26 -4.37 -2.44
CA LEU A 159 -28.48 -5.57 -2.79
C LEU A 159 -29.28 -6.87 -2.62
N LEU A 160 -30.25 -6.88 -1.71
CA LEU A 160 -31.16 -8.01 -1.50
C LEU A 160 -32.44 -7.94 -2.34
N SER A 161 -32.65 -6.85 -3.08
CA SER A 161 -33.88 -6.64 -3.86
C SER A 161 -33.92 -7.53 -5.11
N PRO A 162 -35.13 -7.90 -5.59
CA PRO A 162 -35.27 -8.61 -6.86
C PRO A 162 -34.69 -7.85 -8.05
N GLU A 163 -34.69 -6.51 -8.01
CA GLU A 163 -34.12 -5.69 -9.08
C GLU A 163 -32.62 -5.94 -9.26
N HIS A 164 -31.89 -6.10 -8.15
CA HIS A 164 -30.46 -6.38 -8.17
C HIS A 164 -30.19 -7.88 -8.40
N VAL A 165 -30.80 -8.75 -7.58
CA VAL A 165 -30.51 -10.19 -7.58
C VAL A 165 -30.90 -10.88 -8.89
N ASN A 166 -31.98 -10.44 -9.55
CA ASN A 166 -32.41 -11.03 -10.82
C ASN A 166 -31.69 -10.45 -12.03
N ARG A 167 -30.87 -9.40 -11.85
CA ARG A 167 -30.08 -8.78 -12.93
C ARG A 167 -28.75 -9.54 -13.07
N PRO A 168 -28.46 -10.13 -14.24
CA PRO A 168 -27.17 -10.81 -14.43
C PRO A 168 -26.04 -9.78 -14.41
N ILE A 169 -24.89 -10.17 -13.83
CA ILE A 169 -23.69 -9.32 -13.76
C ILE A 169 -23.20 -8.98 -15.19
N ASN A 170 -23.19 -9.97 -16.08
CA ASN A 170 -22.74 -9.80 -17.47
C ASN A 170 -23.85 -10.23 -18.46
N GLY A 171 -23.91 -9.56 -19.61
CA GLY A 171 -24.89 -9.86 -20.67
C GLY A 171 -24.75 -11.26 -21.28
N ASN A 172 -23.59 -11.90 -21.15
CA ASN A 172 -23.32 -13.27 -21.60
C ASN A 172 -23.57 -14.34 -20.50
N ARG A 173 -24.07 -13.95 -19.33
CA ARG A 173 -24.33 -14.80 -18.16
C ARG A 173 -23.11 -15.53 -17.57
N LYS A 174 -21.90 -15.15 -17.95
CA LYS A 174 -20.68 -15.57 -17.25
C LYS A 174 -20.46 -14.66 -16.06
N GLN A 175 -19.92 -15.17 -14.96
CA GLN A 175 -19.63 -14.40 -13.74
C GLN A 175 -18.61 -15.16 -12.90
#